data_AF-A0A238BLX5-F1
#
_entry.id   AF-A0A238BLX5-F1
#
_cell.length_a   1.000
_cell.length_b   1.000
_cell.length_c   1.000
_cell.angle_alpha   90.00
_cell.angle_beta   90.00
_cell.angle_gamma   90.00
#
_symmetry.space_group_name_H-M   'P 1'
#
loop_
_entity.id
_entity.type
_entity.pdbx_description
1 polymer ?
#
loop_
_entity_poly.entity_id
_entity_poly.type
_entity_poly.pdbx_seq_one_letter_code
_entity_poly.pdbx_strand_id
1 'polypeptide(L)'
;NIWSLPNYLSCLSPNLLTNCSFLAEYDVQYARAIIDYCRSYRREIIDCRRNCYMDCPPCLNVPKNCSTQMIFDIFYRILPKNLNARPIYINGYLPIFTSSGYRSQGFYDGTIERYLNLQNSLRNFSMQHRKFVLKVKKFIVYHRYKQKLVRLEMPLITDVFLGLSMDIKRDILYDGAKRDSLLACGAAFSVFLIVFLYSLNIFYCITVAFVLFASVLSALAIYSLFTVDFPLLNLVIFVLLLAIGSDDAFVLLNSFPTDITSRNIHKCLSHTASAMLLTSSSTAVPFFTNILSSVVVF
;
A
#
# COMPACT_ATOMS: atom_id res chain seq x y z
N ASN A 1 -17.76 22.17 2.28
CA ASN A 1 -16.77 23.11 1.71
C ASN A 1 -15.52 22.36 1.27
N ILE A 2 -15.11 22.51 0.02
CA ILE A 2 -13.83 21.97 -0.48
C ILE A 2 -12.72 22.88 0.02
N TRP A 3 -11.67 22.32 0.60
CA TRP A 3 -10.50 23.12 1.02
C TRP A 3 -9.52 23.19 -0.15
N SER A 4 -9.61 24.28 -0.91
CA SER A 4 -8.79 24.55 -2.08
C SER A 4 -8.20 25.95 -1.98
N LEU A 5 -7.06 26.17 -2.63
CA LEU A 5 -6.42 27.50 -2.63
C LEU A 5 -7.39 28.62 -3.04
N PRO A 6 -8.19 28.51 -4.13
CA PRO A 6 -9.15 29.56 -4.50
C PRO A 6 -10.16 29.88 -3.40
N ASN A 7 -10.67 28.88 -2.68
CA ASN A 7 -11.61 29.11 -1.57
C ASN A 7 -10.93 29.80 -0.37
N TYR A 8 -9.65 29.52 -0.14
CA TYR A 8 -8.87 30.29 0.83
C TYR A 8 -8.62 31.73 0.35
N LEU A 9 -8.35 31.95 -0.93
CA LEU A 9 -8.17 33.31 -1.45
C LEU A 9 -9.46 34.14 -1.36
N SER A 10 -10.62 33.55 -1.67
CA SER A 10 -11.91 34.25 -1.56
C SER A 10 -12.22 34.66 -0.12
N CYS A 11 -11.88 33.82 0.86
CA CYS A 11 -12.07 34.13 2.26
C CYS A 11 -11.04 35.12 2.84
N LEU A 12 -9.84 35.25 2.23
CA LEU A 12 -8.84 36.26 2.60
C LEU A 12 -9.10 37.62 1.93
N SER A 13 -9.91 37.64 0.87
CA SER A 13 -10.27 38.87 0.17
C SER A 13 -10.94 39.86 1.13
N PRO A 14 -10.61 41.16 1.03
CA PRO A 14 -11.29 42.20 1.80
C PRO A 14 -12.78 42.33 1.43
N ASN A 15 -13.18 41.80 0.27
CA ASN A 15 -14.55 41.83 -0.23
C ASN A 15 -15.43 40.69 0.34
N LEU A 16 -14.90 39.86 1.24
CA LEU A 16 -15.63 38.79 1.95
C LEU A 16 -16.43 37.87 1.01
N LEU A 17 -15.77 37.42 -0.06
CA LEU A 17 -16.39 36.62 -1.10
C LEU A 17 -16.74 35.20 -0.59
N THR A 18 -17.96 34.76 -0.86
CA THR A 18 -18.46 33.42 -0.45
C THR A 18 -18.10 32.33 -1.46
N ASN A 19 -17.78 32.68 -2.71
CA ASN A 19 -17.49 31.74 -3.78
C ASN A 19 -16.26 32.19 -4.59
N CYS A 20 -15.47 31.23 -5.06
CA CYS A 20 -14.30 31.45 -5.89
C CYS A 20 -14.63 31.95 -7.31
N SER A 21 -15.88 31.87 -7.75
CA SER A 21 -16.31 32.33 -9.09
C SER A 21 -16.18 33.86 -9.29
N PHE A 22 -16.15 34.64 -8.21
CA PHE A 22 -16.09 36.10 -8.27
C PHE A 22 -14.71 36.68 -7.90
N LEU A 23 -13.67 35.84 -7.82
CA LEU A 23 -12.31 36.29 -7.51
C LEU A 23 -11.77 37.22 -8.61
N ALA A 24 -11.54 38.48 -8.25
CA ALA A 24 -10.88 39.45 -9.13
C ALA A 24 -9.36 39.42 -8.94
N GLU A 25 -8.62 40.00 -9.89
CA GLU A 25 -7.15 40.07 -9.82
C GLU A 25 -6.67 40.80 -8.55
N TYR A 26 -7.38 41.86 -8.15
CA TYR A 26 -7.12 42.60 -6.92
C TYR A 26 -7.13 41.70 -5.66
N ASP A 27 -8.11 40.79 -5.57
CA ASP A 27 -8.23 39.88 -4.43
C ASP A 27 -7.04 38.92 -4.35
N VAL A 28 -6.58 38.44 -5.51
CA VAL A 28 -5.41 37.56 -5.61
C VAL A 28 -4.13 38.30 -5.23
N GLN A 29 -3.96 39.55 -5.68
CA GLN A 29 -2.81 40.38 -5.33
C GLN A 29 -2.77 40.68 -3.82
N TYR A 30 -3.92 41.00 -3.23
CA TYR A 30 -4.04 41.24 -1.79
C TYR A 30 -3.70 39.99 -0.97
N ALA A 31 -4.32 38.85 -1.29
CA ALA A 31 -4.05 37.60 -0.61
C ALA A 31 -2.59 37.15 -0.77
N ARG A 32 -1.99 37.38 -1.94
CA ARG A 32 -0.55 37.14 -2.17
C ARG A 32 0.31 38.00 -1.26
N ALA A 33 0.03 39.30 -1.13
CA ALA A 33 0.80 40.19 -0.27
C ALA A 33 0.77 39.72 1.20
N ILE A 34 -0.38 39.25 1.69
CA ILE A 34 -0.51 38.66 3.02
C ILE A 34 0.31 37.37 3.14
N ILE A 35 0.19 36.46 2.18
CA ILE A 35 0.92 35.19 2.21
C ILE A 35 2.44 35.43 2.17
N ASP A 36 2.91 36.36 1.33
CA ASP A 36 4.33 36.72 1.24
C ASP A 36 4.84 37.39 2.54
N TYR A 37 4.01 38.23 3.19
CA TYR A 37 4.34 38.81 4.49
C TYR A 37 4.41 37.75 5.61
N CYS A 38 3.44 36.83 5.66
CA CYS A 38 3.39 35.78 6.69
C CYS A 38 4.40 34.65 6.45
N ARG A 39 5.02 34.59 5.27
CA ARG A 39 5.97 33.54 4.87
C ARG A 39 7.18 33.46 5.79
N SER A 40 7.68 34.58 6.30
CA SER A 40 8.85 34.63 7.20
C SER A 40 8.57 33.93 8.53
N TYR A 41 7.33 33.98 9.01
CA TYR A 41 6.88 33.41 10.29
C TYR A 41 6.33 31.98 10.15
N ARG A 42 6.56 31.31 9.01
CA ARG A 42 5.92 30.01 8.72
C ARG A 42 6.21 28.95 9.78
N ARG A 43 7.44 28.88 10.31
CA ARG A 43 7.81 27.86 11.30
C ARG A 43 7.08 28.11 12.61
N GLU A 44 7.10 29.36 13.05
CA GLU A 44 6.47 29.85 14.27
C GLU A 44 4.95 29.65 14.22
N ILE A 45 4.31 29.92 13.07
CA ILE A 45 2.88 29.66 12.85
C ILE A 45 2.56 28.17 12.98
N ILE A 46 3.34 27.31 12.32
CA ILE A 46 3.11 25.86 12.34
C ILE A 46 3.32 25.33 13.76
N ASP A 47 4.43 25.64 14.41
CA ASP A 47 4.77 25.11 15.73
C ASP A 47 3.79 25.58 16.81
N CYS A 48 3.36 26.85 16.76
CA CYS A 48 2.37 27.41 17.69
C CYS A 48 1.00 26.73 17.58
N ARG A 49 0.52 26.44 16.36
CA ARG A 49 -0.85 25.94 16.13
C ARG A 49 -0.95 24.43 15.93
N ARG A 50 0.15 23.71 15.76
CA ARG A 50 0.16 22.27 15.45
C ARG A 50 -0.65 21.41 16.43
N ASN A 51 -0.57 21.72 17.72
CA ASN A 51 -1.18 20.94 18.80
C ASN A 51 -2.47 21.57 19.34
N CYS A 52 -3.01 22.58 18.66
CA CYS A 52 -4.20 23.28 19.12
C CYS A 52 -5.41 22.90 18.25
N TYR A 53 -6.46 22.41 18.90
CA TYR A 53 -7.64 21.85 18.24
C TYR A 53 -8.90 22.71 18.40
N MET A 54 -9.08 23.38 19.54
CA MET A 54 -10.22 24.26 19.84
C MET A 54 -9.72 25.55 20.50
N ASP A 55 -10.25 26.70 20.07
CA ASP A 55 -10.01 28.05 20.61
C ASP A 55 -8.53 28.42 20.84
N CYS A 56 -7.77 28.45 19.74
CA CYS A 56 -6.34 28.73 19.79
C CYS A 56 -6.04 30.21 20.06
N PRO A 57 -5.28 30.53 21.14
CA PRO A 57 -4.84 31.89 21.39
C PRO A 57 -3.92 32.39 20.27
N PRO A 58 -3.78 33.71 20.09
CA PRO A 58 -2.84 34.28 19.14
C PRO A 58 -1.40 33.94 19.53
N CYS A 59 -0.55 33.65 18.54
CA CYS A 59 0.85 33.32 18.73
C CYS A 59 1.65 34.57 19.13
N LEU A 60 2.45 34.47 20.20
CA LEU A 60 3.18 35.60 20.80
C LEU A 60 4.17 36.29 19.83
N ASN A 61 4.91 35.50 19.04
CA ASN A 61 5.97 35.99 18.16
C ASN A 61 5.53 36.12 16.69
N VAL A 62 4.22 36.13 16.43
CA VAL A 62 3.65 36.19 15.09
C VAL A 62 2.67 37.35 15.01
N PRO A 63 2.68 38.17 13.93
CA PRO A 63 1.69 39.21 13.75
C PRO A 63 0.25 38.66 13.83
N LYS A 64 -0.67 39.41 14.45
CA LYS A 64 -2.07 38.98 14.66
C LYS A 64 -2.74 38.51 13.36
N ASN A 65 -2.48 39.19 12.25
CA ASN A 65 -3.03 38.85 10.93
C ASN A 65 -2.53 37.50 10.39
N CYS A 66 -1.31 37.08 10.76
CA CYS A 66 -0.73 35.79 10.36
C CYS A 66 -1.06 34.67 11.34
N SER A 67 -1.54 35.01 12.54
CA SER A 67 -1.84 34.07 13.61
C SER A 67 -3.24 33.43 13.48
N THR A 68 -3.88 33.50 12.32
CA THR A 68 -5.22 32.94 12.09
C THR A 68 -5.16 31.45 11.74
N GLN A 69 -6.24 30.70 12.03
CA GLN A 69 -6.34 29.28 11.65
C GLN A 69 -6.23 29.09 10.13
N MET A 70 -6.76 30.05 9.39
CA MET A 70 -6.77 30.04 7.95
C MET A 70 -5.36 30.09 7.34
N ILE A 71 -4.50 30.99 7.85
CA ILE A 71 -3.11 31.09 7.41
C ILE A 71 -2.32 29.83 7.79
N PHE A 72 -2.59 29.26 8.97
CA PHE A 72 -2.02 27.98 9.37
C PHE A 72 -2.39 26.86 8.38
N ASP A 73 -3.67 26.69 8.03
CA ASP A 73 -4.10 25.65 7.10
C ASP A 73 -3.49 25.83 5.70
N ILE A 74 -3.39 27.07 5.23
CA ILE A 74 -2.75 27.39 3.94
C ILE A 74 -1.29 26.93 3.94
N PHE A 75 -0.50 27.24 4.97
CA PHE A 75 0.92 26.85 5.04
C PHE A 75 1.14 25.39 5.43
N TYR A 76 0.26 24.80 6.21
CA TYR A 76 0.45 23.43 6.69
C TYR A 76 -0.08 22.40 5.67
N ARG A 77 -1.20 22.69 5.00
CA ARG A 77 -1.92 21.71 4.16
C ARG A 77 -1.84 22.02 2.67
N ILE A 78 -2.04 23.28 2.26
CA ILE A 78 -2.28 23.66 0.86
C ILE A 78 -0.99 23.98 0.10
N LEU A 79 -0.14 24.85 0.66
CA LEU A 79 1.04 25.40 -0.03
C LEU A 79 2.31 24.59 0.24
N PRO A 80 3.18 24.43 -0.78
CA PRO A 80 4.44 23.72 -0.64
C PRO A 80 5.40 24.51 0.28
N LYS A 81 6.40 23.81 0.84
CA LYS A 81 7.42 24.44 1.70
C LYS A 81 8.22 25.51 0.96
N ASN A 82 8.54 25.27 -0.31
CA ASN A 82 9.25 26.22 -1.17
C ASN A 82 8.31 26.83 -2.21
N LEU A 83 7.88 28.07 -1.97
CA LEU A 83 7.01 28.85 -2.86
C LEU A 83 7.72 29.37 -4.12
N ASN A 84 9.06 29.36 -4.13
CA ASN A 84 9.85 29.81 -5.28
C ASN A 84 10.15 28.67 -6.26
N ALA A 85 9.84 27.43 -5.90
CA ALA A 85 10.07 26.27 -6.76
C ALA A 85 9.15 26.36 -7.99
N ARG A 86 9.71 26.05 -9.17
CA ARG A 86 8.94 25.92 -10.42
C ARG A 86 9.10 24.49 -10.95
N PRO A 87 8.01 23.75 -11.21
CA PRO A 87 6.61 24.12 -11.01
C PRO A 87 6.18 24.13 -9.53
N ILE A 88 5.14 24.93 -9.20
CA ILE A 88 4.52 24.97 -7.86
C ILE A 88 3.49 23.85 -7.78
N TYR A 89 3.59 23.01 -6.74
CA TYR A 89 2.60 21.96 -6.46
C TYR A 89 1.70 22.41 -5.32
N ILE A 90 0.39 22.45 -5.57
CA ILE A 90 -0.63 22.87 -4.60
C ILE A 90 -1.49 21.66 -4.25
N ASN A 91 -1.82 21.51 -2.98
CA ASN A 91 -2.73 20.47 -2.52
C ASN A 91 -4.17 20.99 -2.47
N GLY A 92 -5.13 20.12 -2.72
CA GLY A 92 -6.55 20.37 -2.49
C GLY A 92 -7.16 19.20 -1.74
N TYR A 93 -8.06 19.48 -0.80
CA TYR A 93 -8.72 18.46 0.00
C TYR A 93 -10.22 18.47 -0.29
N LEU A 94 -10.72 17.28 -0.63
CA LEU A 94 -12.14 17.03 -0.73
C LEU A 94 -12.69 16.77 0.68
N PRO A 95 -13.94 17.18 0.97
CA PRO A 95 -14.60 16.90 2.24
C PRO A 95 -15.09 15.45 2.30
N ILE A 96 -14.19 14.51 2.06
CA ILE A 96 -14.46 13.07 2.01
C ILE A 96 -13.44 12.42 2.94
N PHE A 97 -13.91 11.61 3.88
CA PHE A 97 -13.03 10.84 4.76
C PHE A 97 -12.39 9.67 4.00
N THR A 98 -11.32 9.10 4.54
CA THR A 98 -10.81 7.80 4.07
C THR A 98 -11.81 6.69 4.41
N SER A 99 -11.72 5.55 3.73
CA SER A 99 -12.57 4.37 4.00
C SER A 99 -12.50 3.97 5.49
N SER A 100 -11.29 3.95 6.05
CA SER A 100 -11.02 3.71 7.46
C SER A 100 -11.66 4.76 8.38
N GLY A 101 -11.66 6.03 7.98
CA GLY A 101 -12.29 7.12 8.72
C GLY A 101 -13.81 7.04 8.77
N TYR A 102 -14.47 6.59 7.68
CA TYR A 102 -15.90 6.32 7.72
C TYR A 102 -16.24 5.13 8.63
N ARG A 103 -15.44 4.04 8.54
CA ARG A 103 -15.64 2.86 9.39
C ARG A 103 -15.49 3.17 10.88
N SER A 104 -14.49 3.99 11.27
CA SER A 104 -14.30 4.36 12.68
C SER A 104 -15.44 5.22 13.25
N GLN A 105 -16.17 5.93 12.39
CA GLN A 105 -17.38 6.69 12.75
C GLN A 105 -18.66 5.85 12.70
N GLY A 106 -18.56 4.53 12.45
CA GLY A 106 -19.71 3.63 12.37
C GLY A 106 -20.42 3.62 11.02
N PHE A 107 -19.87 4.28 10.00
CA PHE A 107 -20.40 4.25 8.63
C PHE A 107 -19.76 3.12 7.83
N TYR A 108 -20.44 1.98 7.75
CA TYR A 108 -19.97 0.80 7.01
C TYR A 108 -20.37 0.77 5.53
N ASP A 109 -21.29 1.65 5.11
CA ASP A 109 -21.77 1.78 3.72
C ASP A 109 -20.74 2.38 2.75
N GLY A 110 -19.61 2.88 3.27
CA GLY A 110 -18.48 3.36 2.48
C GLY A 110 -17.71 2.20 1.84
N THR A 111 -18.24 1.61 0.78
CA THR A 111 -17.55 0.53 0.04
C THR A 111 -16.36 1.07 -0.75
N ILE A 112 -15.31 0.25 -0.89
CA ILE A 112 -14.11 0.55 -1.71
C ILE A 112 -14.52 0.89 -3.15
N GLU A 113 -15.59 0.26 -3.65
CA GLU A 113 -16.16 0.50 -4.96
C GLU A 113 -16.55 1.97 -5.20
N ARG A 114 -17.09 2.67 -4.19
CA ARG A 114 -17.42 4.10 -4.33
C ARG A 114 -16.17 4.95 -4.57
N TYR A 115 -15.06 4.63 -3.92
CA TYR A 115 -13.77 5.31 -4.15
C TYR A 115 -13.18 4.98 -5.51
N LEU A 116 -13.30 3.73 -5.97
CA LEU A 116 -12.88 3.32 -7.31
C LEU A 116 -13.72 4.01 -8.38
N ASN A 117 -15.04 4.12 -8.17
CA ASN A 117 -15.95 4.84 -9.06
C ASN A 117 -15.62 6.33 -9.11
N LEU A 118 -15.35 6.97 -7.97
CA LEU A 118 -14.88 8.36 -7.94
C LEU A 118 -13.57 8.52 -8.71
N GLN A 119 -12.59 7.63 -8.51
CA GLN A 119 -11.33 7.64 -9.24
C GLN A 119 -11.54 7.49 -10.75
N ASN A 120 -12.39 6.56 -11.16
CA ASN A 120 -12.71 6.31 -12.57
C ASN A 120 -13.46 7.49 -13.19
N SER A 121 -14.41 8.10 -12.48
CA SER A 121 -15.10 9.32 -12.93
C SER A 121 -14.14 10.48 -13.09
N LEU A 122 -13.20 10.69 -12.16
CA LEU A 122 -12.17 11.72 -12.30
C LEU A 122 -11.26 11.45 -13.50
N ARG A 123 -10.91 10.17 -13.72
CA ARG A 123 -10.12 9.75 -14.88
C ARG A 123 -10.87 10.02 -16.19
N ASN A 124 -12.13 9.63 -16.28
CA ASN A 124 -12.99 9.86 -17.45
C ASN A 124 -13.17 11.36 -17.71
N PHE A 125 -13.40 12.13 -16.65
CA PHE A 125 -13.49 13.59 -16.73
C PHE A 125 -12.20 14.22 -17.29
N SER A 126 -11.03 13.73 -16.88
CA SER A 126 -9.75 14.18 -17.45
C SER A 126 -9.54 13.77 -18.90
N MET A 127 -10.01 12.59 -19.32
CA MET A 127 -9.96 12.21 -20.74
C MET A 127 -10.83 13.14 -21.60
N GLN A 128 -11.98 13.57 -21.07
CA GLN A 128 -12.90 14.47 -21.77
C GLN A 128 -12.39 15.93 -21.78
N HIS A 129 -11.70 16.38 -20.74
CA HIS A 129 -11.23 17.76 -20.61
C HIS A 129 -9.71 17.86 -20.76
N ARG A 130 -9.22 18.17 -21.97
CA ARG A 130 -7.77 18.30 -22.27
C ARG A 130 -7.02 19.34 -21.40
N LYS A 131 -7.72 20.30 -20.80
CA LYS A 131 -7.13 21.28 -19.86
C LYS A 131 -6.83 20.68 -18.48
N PHE A 132 -7.49 19.58 -18.12
CA PHE A 132 -7.29 18.86 -16.87
C PHE A 132 -6.54 17.55 -17.17
N VAL A 133 -5.22 17.57 -17.02
CA VAL A 133 -4.39 16.39 -17.26
C VAL A 133 -4.12 15.69 -15.94
N LEU A 134 -4.85 14.58 -15.70
CA LEU A 134 -4.52 13.64 -14.63
C LEU A 134 -3.29 12.84 -15.06
N LYS A 135 -2.14 13.12 -14.47
CA LYS A 135 -0.99 12.19 -14.55
C LYS A 135 -1.26 11.01 -13.64
N VAL A 136 -2.19 10.13 -14.03
CA VAL A 136 -2.27 8.78 -13.46
C VAL A 136 -1.05 8.03 -13.96
N LYS A 137 0.09 8.19 -13.30
CA LYS A 137 1.10 7.14 -13.37
C LYS A 137 0.40 5.88 -12.88
N LYS A 138 0.24 4.88 -13.76
CA LYS A 138 0.05 3.48 -13.35
C LYS A 138 0.91 3.31 -12.10
N PHE A 139 0.28 2.95 -10.98
CA PHE A 139 0.89 2.88 -9.65
C PHE A 139 2.06 1.89 -9.66
N ILE A 140 3.21 2.37 -10.14
CA ILE A 140 4.51 1.76 -9.96
C ILE A 140 5.09 2.53 -8.78
N VAL A 141 5.24 1.80 -7.68
CA VAL A 141 6.16 2.01 -6.57
C VAL A 141 7.04 3.26 -6.77
N TYR A 142 6.88 4.24 -5.89
CA TYR A 142 7.78 5.37 -5.76
C TYR A 142 9.12 4.85 -5.21
N HIS A 143 9.86 4.10 -6.03
CA HIS A 143 11.26 3.86 -5.77
C HIS A 143 12.00 5.13 -6.19
N ARG A 144 12.69 5.74 -5.23
CA ARG A 144 13.86 6.58 -5.51
C ARG A 144 14.67 5.87 -6.60
N TYR A 145 14.81 6.49 -7.77
CA TYR A 145 16.01 6.56 -8.62
C TYR A 145 15.62 6.88 -10.08
N LYS A 146 16.32 7.87 -10.64
CA LYS A 146 16.37 8.33 -12.05
C LYS A 146 15.11 8.97 -12.66
N GLN A 147 15.07 10.31 -12.56
CA GLN A 147 14.45 11.15 -13.58
C GLN A 147 15.27 11.04 -14.88
N LYS A 148 14.65 10.54 -15.96
CA LYS A 148 15.11 10.83 -17.32
C LYS A 148 14.14 11.87 -17.88
N LEU A 149 14.66 13.09 -18.06
CA LEU A 149 14.00 14.24 -18.66
C LEU A 149 13.57 13.87 -20.09
N VAL A 150 12.26 13.82 -20.35
CA VAL A 150 11.73 14.03 -21.69
C VAL A 150 11.45 15.52 -21.79
N ARG A 151 12.31 16.19 -22.57
CA ARG A 151 12.20 17.61 -22.92
C ARG A 151 10.97 17.78 -23.83
N LEU A 152 9.93 18.42 -23.31
CA LEU A 152 8.89 19.04 -24.13
C LEU A 152 8.81 20.50 -23.70
N GLU A 153 9.34 21.36 -24.56
CA GLU A 153 9.13 22.80 -24.53
C GLU A 153 7.68 23.10 -24.90
N MET A 154 6.93 23.74 -24.00
CA MET A 154 6.33 25.07 -24.21
C MET A 154 5.29 25.42 -23.13
N PRO A 155 5.10 26.72 -22.84
CA PRO A 155 4.42 27.21 -21.66
C PRO A 155 2.91 27.32 -21.91
N LEU A 156 2.12 26.54 -21.17
CA LEU A 156 0.74 26.86 -20.90
C LEU A 156 0.46 26.38 -19.47
N ILE A 157 0.02 27.29 -18.61
CA ILE A 157 -0.41 27.02 -17.23
C ILE A 157 -1.56 26.02 -17.33
N THR A 158 -1.22 24.74 -17.33
CA THR A 158 -2.15 23.63 -17.29
C THR A 158 -2.07 23.12 -15.87
N ASP A 159 -3.20 23.16 -15.16
CA ASP A 159 -3.33 22.53 -13.87
C ASP A 159 -3.26 21.02 -14.09
N VAL A 160 -2.03 20.50 -14.05
CA VAL A 160 -1.76 19.07 -14.16
C VAL A 160 -2.01 18.46 -12.78
N PHE A 161 -3.13 17.77 -12.65
CA PHE A 161 -3.43 17.00 -11.46
C PHE A 161 -2.45 15.82 -11.36
N LEU A 162 -1.49 15.91 -10.43
CA LEU A 162 -0.35 15.00 -10.36
C LEU A 162 -0.66 13.68 -9.66
N GLY A 163 -1.64 13.65 -8.76
CA GLY A 163 -1.97 12.46 -7.99
C GLY A 163 -3.11 12.65 -7.01
N LEU A 164 -3.83 11.56 -6.76
CA LEU A 164 -4.91 11.46 -5.80
C LEU A 164 -4.50 10.45 -4.72
N SER A 165 -4.54 10.87 -3.45
CA SER A 165 -4.27 10.00 -2.31
C SER A 165 -5.54 9.84 -1.48
N MET A 166 -6.15 8.66 -1.53
CA MET A 166 -7.39 8.33 -0.80
C MET A 166 -7.18 7.30 0.32
N ASP A 167 -5.93 6.92 0.61
CA ASP A 167 -5.54 5.91 1.61
C ASP A 167 -6.22 4.53 1.50
N ILE A 168 -6.86 4.23 0.36
CA ILE A 168 -7.55 2.96 0.07
C ILE A 168 -6.61 1.79 -0.27
N LYS A 169 -5.29 2.01 -0.29
CA LYS A 169 -4.32 1.02 -0.82
C LYS A 169 -4.25 -0.24 0.02
N ARG A 170 -4.31 -0.10 1.35
CA ARG A 170 -4.26 -1.25 2.28
C ARG A 170 -5.49 -2.13 2.12
N ASP A 171 -6.66 -1.50 2.02
CA ASP A 171 -7.92 -2.22 1.84
C ASP A 171 -7.94 -2.99 0.51
N ILE A 172 -7.46 -2.38 -0.58
CA ILE A 172 -7.33 -3.06 -1.89
C ILE A 172 -6.35 -4.24 -1.81
N LEU A 173 -5.22 -4.06 -1.13
CA LEU A 173 -4.21 -5.12 -0.99
C LEU A 173 -4.74 -6.29 -0.17
N TYR A 174 -5.51 -6.02 0.89
CA TYR A 174 -6.11 -7.04 1.73
C TYR A 174 -7.16 -7.87 0.97
N ASP A 175 -8.06 -7.21 0.24
CA ASP A 175 -9.06 -7.90 -0.58
C ASP A 175 -8.41 -8.72 -1.71
N GLY A 176 -7.32 -8.18 -2.29
CA GLY A 176 -6.48 -8.92 -3.24
C GLY A 176 -5.88 -10.18 -2.62
N ALA A 177 -5.25 -10.06 -1.44
CA ALA A 177 -4.66 -11.18 -0.73
C ALA A 177 -5.68 -12.27 -0.37
N LYS A 178 -6.90 -11.89 0.01
CA LYS A 178 -7.99 -12.84 0.28
C LYS A 178 -8.34 -13.67 -0.96
N ARG A 179 -8.39 -13.03 -2.13
CA ARG A 179 -8.64 -13.71 -3.41
C ARG A 179 -7.47 -14.63 -3.78
N ASP A 180 -6.24 -14.17 -3.60
CA ASP A 180 -5.04 -14.97 -3.88
C ASP A 180 -4.94 -16.19 -2.96
N SER A 181 -5.35 -16.06 -1.68
CA SER A 181 -5.44 -17.20 -0.76
C SER A 181 -6.46 -18.25 -1.22
N LEU A 182 -7.55 -17.84 -1.86
CA LEU A 182 -8.54 -18.77 -2.41
C LEU A 182 -7.97 -19.51 -3.62
N LEU A 183 -7.20 -18.83 -4.48
CA LEU A 183 -6.47 -19.46 -5.58
C LEU A 183 -5.41 -20.44 -5.07
N ALA A 184 -4.69 -20.10 -3.99
CA ALA A 184 -3.73 -20.99 -3.35
C ALA A 184 -4.40 -22.27 -2.82
N CYS A 185 -5.60 -22.16 -2.24
CA CYS A 185 -6.38 -23.33 -1.83
C CYS A 185 -6.73 -24.23 -3.04
N GLY A 186 -7.13 -23.61 -4.17
CA GLY A 186 -7.35 -24.34 -5.43
C GLY A 186 -6.09 -25.08 -5.91
N ALA A 187 -4.93 -24.44 -5.85
CA ALA A 187 -3.65 -25.06 -6.22
C ALA A 187 -3.30 -26.24 -5.30
N ALA A 188 -3.49 -26.10 -3.99
CA ALA A 188 -3.27 -27.19 -3.03
C ALA A 188 -4.17 -28.41 -3.34
N PHE A 189 -5.45 -28.17 -3.67
CA PHE A 189 -6.36 -29.23 -4.08
C PHE A 189 -5.88 -29.94 -5.36
N SER A 190 -5.37 -29.20 -6.35
CA SER A 190 -4.80 -29.80 -7.57
C SER A 190 -3.60 -30.70 -7.27
N VAL A 191 -2.71 -30.31 -6.34
CA VAL A 191 -1.56 -31.14 -5.94
C VAL A 191 -2.03 -32.46 -5.31
N PHE A 192 -3.00 -32.40 -4.39
CA PHE A 192 -3.55 -33.62 -3.78
C PHE A 192 -4.24 -34.53 -4.80
N LEU A 193 -4.93 -33.95 -5.78
CA LEU A 193 -5.53 -34.72 -6.87
C LEU A 193 -4.46 -35.45 -7.70
N ILE A 194 -3.34 -34.81 -8.00
CA ILE A 194 -2.21 -35.44 -8.72
C ILE A 194 -1.59 -36.56 -7.88
N VAL A 195 -1.35 -36.34 -6.59
CA VAL A 195 -0.83 -37.37 -5.66
C VAL A 195 -1.77 -38.57 -5.61
N PHE A 196 -3.08 -38.32 -5.53
CA PHE A 196 -4.10 -39.35 -5.54
C PHE A 196 -4.10 -40.17 -6.85
N LEU A 197 -4.08 -39.51 -8.00
CA LEU A 197 -4.06 -40.16 -9.31
C LEU A 197 -2.79 -41.00 -9.52
N TYR A 198 -1.64 -40.53 -9.03
CA TYR A 198 -0.38 -41.26 -9.17
C TYR A 198 -0.30 -42.47 -8.22
N SER A 199 -0.69 -42.29 -6.96
CA SER A 199 -0.59 -43.36 -5.96
C SER A 199 -1.68 -44.42 -6.11
N LEU A 200 -2.85 -44.08 -6.66
CA LEU A 200 -4.07 -44.90 -6.72
C LEU A 200 -4.48 -45.51 -5.36
N ASN A 201 -3.95 -44.97 -4.26
CA ASN A 201 -4.17 -45.45 -2.90
C ASN A 201 -4.60 -44.29 -2.01
N ILE A 202 -5.85 -44.37 -1.52
CA ILE A 202 -6.47 -43.34 -0.67
C ILE A 202 -5.71 -43.18 0.65
N PHE A 203 -5.22 -44.28 1.26
CA PHE A 203 -4.52 -44.21 2.54
C PHE A 203 -3.18 -43.47 2.44
N TYR A 204 -2.44 -43.69 1.35
CA TYR A 204 -1.21 -42.97 1.09
C TYR A 204 -1.48 -41.47 0.93
N CYS A 205 -2.50 -41.12 0.13
CA CYS A 205 -2.90 -39.73 -0.09
C CYS A 205 -3.31 -39.03 1.21
N ILE A 206 -4.09 -39.66 2.08
CA ILE A 206 -4.50 -39.10 3.38
C ILE A 206 -3.27 -38.89 4.29
N THR A 207 -2.35 -39.85 4.30
CA THR A 207 -1.13 -39.77 5.12
C THR A 207 -0.24 -38.61 4.67
N VAL A 208 -0.02 -38.47 3.36
CA VAL A 208 0.74 -37.35 2.79
C VAL A 208 0.06 -36.01 3.11
N ALA A 209 -1.26 -35.91 2.94
CA ALA A 209 -2.00 -34.69 3.27
C ALA A 209 -1.89 -34.31 4.74
N PHE A 210 -1.99 -35.29 5.66
CA PHE A 210 -1.81 -35.06 7.08
C PHE A 210 -0.40 -34.56 7.41
N VAL A 211 0.65 -35.19 6.87
CA VAL A 211 2.04 -34.80 7.10
C VAL A 211 2.32 -33.39 6.60
N LEU A 212 1.84 -33.03 5.39
CA LEU A 212 2.01 -31.69 4.83
C LEU A 212 1.29 -30.62 5.65
N PHE A 213 0.05 -30.91 6.09
CA PHE A 213 -0.71 -29.99 6.92
C PHE A 213 -0.07 -29.79 8.31
N ALA A 214 0.39 -30.87 8.95
CA ALA A 214 1.09 -30.81 10.22
C ALA A 214 2.42 -30.05 10.12
N SER A 215 3.15 -30.18 9.01
CA SER A 215 4.37 -29.42 8.73
C SER A 215 4.09 -27.91 8.68
N VAL A 216 3.05 -27.49 7.95
CA VAL A 216 2.65 -26.08 7.87
C VAL A 216 2.21 -25.52 9.23
N LEU A 217 1.39 -26.27 9.98
CA LEU A 217 0.93 -25.85 11.30
C LEU A 217 2.08 -25.73 12.31
N SER A 218 3.01 -26.67 12.33
CA SER A 218 4.18 -26.62 13.22
C SER A 218 5.10 -25.45 12.86
N ALA A 219 5.33 -25.19 11.57
CA ALA A 219 6.08 -24.01 11.12
C ALA A 219 5.41 -22.71 11.54
N LEU A 220 4.08 -22.60 11.41
CA LEU A 220 3.32 -21.42 11.85
C LEU A 220 3.39 -21.25 13.37
N ALA A 221 3.29 -22.33 14.14
CA ALA A 221 3.42 -22.29 15.60
C ALA A 221 4.80 -21.77 16.03
N ILE A 222 5.88 -22.26 15.41
CA ILE A 222 7.24 -21.78 15.65
C ILE A 222 7.37 -20.30 15.23
N TYR A 223 6.83 -19.91 14.08
CA TYR A 223 6.87 -18.51 13.62
C TYR A 223 6.14 -17.56 14.60
N SER A 224 4.99 -17.98 15.10
CA SER A 224 4.17 -17.20 16.04
C SER A 224 4.85 -16.93 17.39
N LEU A 225 5.87 -17.74 17.75
CA LEU A 225 6.69 -17.51 18.93
C LEU A 225 7.56 -16.25 18.78
N PHE A 226 7.98 -15.92 17.55
CA PHE A 226 8.90 -14.83 17.29
C PHE A 226 8.18 -13.52 16.97
N THR A 227 7.05 -13.56 16.26
CA THR A 227 6.31 -12.36 15.86
C THR A 227 4.80 -12.59 15.86
N VAL A 228 4.05 -11.58 16.34
CA VAL A 228 2.57 -11.58 16.30
C VAL A 228 2.04 -11.13 14.94
N ASP A 229 2.79 -10.28 14.24
CA ASP A 229 2.42 -9.78 12.91
C ASP A 229 2.76 -10.81 11.82
N PHE A 230 1.82 -11.07 10.92
CA PHE A 230 2.00 -11.99 9.80
C PHE A 230 2.05 -11.22 8.47
N PRO A 231 3.24 -11.08 7.85
CA PRO A 231 3.38 -10.45 6.55
C PRO A 231 2.64 -11.23 5.48
N LEU A 232 1.93 -10.52 4.59
CA LEU A 232 1.22 -11.15 3.46
C LEU A 232 2.14 -11.97 2.56
N LEU A 233 3.43 -11.61 2.46
CA LEU A 233 4.43 -12.34 1.67
C LEU A 233 4.61 -13.78 2.14
N ASN A 234 4.42 -14.06 3.43
CA ASN A 234 4.60 -15.39 4.00
C ASN A 234 3.50 -16.37 3.54
N LEU A 235 2.39 -15.87 2.97
CA LEU A 235 1.36 -16.73 2.39
C LEU A 235 1.89 -17.53 1.18
N VAL A 236 2.84 -16.98 0.44
CA VAL A 236 3.50 -17.66 -0.70
C VAL A 236 4.35 -18.84 -0.23
N ILE A 237 4.94 -18.74 0.97
CA ILE A 237 5.78 -19.80 1.53
C ILE A 237 4.95 -21.07 1.79
N PHE A 238 3.67 -20.95 2.17
CA PHE A 238 2.81 -22.12 2.36
C PHE A 238 2.60 -22.91 1.07
N VAL A 239 2.39 -22.22 -0.07
CA VAL A 239 2.24 -22.89 -1.37
C VAL A 239 3.55 -23.58 -1.76
N LEU A 240 4.69 -22.93 -1.49
CA LEU A 240 6.00 -23.49 -1.76
C LEU A 240 6.29 -24.75 -0.91
N LEU A 241 5.94 -24.72 0.37
CA LEU A 241 6.08 -25.87 1.28
C LEU A 241 5.24 -27.06 0.85
N LEU A 242 4.00 -26.82 0.39
CA LEU A 242 3.15 -27.88 -0.15
C LEU A 242 3.75 -28.49 -1.42
N ALA A 243 4.32 -27.68 -2.31
CA ALA A 243 4.94 -28.16 -3.53
C ALA A 243 6.18 -29.04 -3.24
N ILE A 244 7.11 -28.55 -2.43
CA ILE A 244 8.36 -29.28 -2.09
C ILE A 244 8.04 -30.56 -1.32
N GLY A 245 7.16 -30.48 -0.32
CA GLY A 245 6.80 -31.66 0.46
C GLY A 245 6.05 -32.72 -0.35
N SER A 246 5.29 -32.32 -1.37
CA SER A 246 4.65 -33.27 -2.29
C SER A 246 5.66 -33.98 -3.20
N ASP A 247 6.74 -33.29 -3.62
CA ASP A 247 7.81 -33.86 -4.44
C ASP A 247 8.54 -34.99 -3.69
N ASP A 248 8.92 -34.74 -2.43
CA ASP A 248 9.53 -35.76 -1.58
C ASP A 248 8.60 -36.98 -1.41
N ALA A 249 7.29 -36.77 -1.28
CA ALA A 249 6.33 -37.87 -1.24
C ALA A 249 6.31 -38.71 -2.54
N PHE A 250 6.49 -38.10 -3.71
CA PHE A 250 6.60 -38.87 -4.96
C PHE A 250 7.88 -39.68 -5.02
N VAL A 251 9.01 -39.09 -4.62
CA VAL A 251 10.32 -39.75 -4.59
C VAL A 251 10.31 -40.96 -3.65
N LEU A 252 9.64 -40.86 -2.49
CA LEU A 252 9.48 -41.97 -1.56
C LEU A 252 8.69 -43.12 -2.18
N LEU A 253 7.54 -42.81 -2.80
CA LEU A 253 6.66 -43.80 -3.38
C LEU A 253 7.33 -44.55 -4.54
N ASN A 254 8.04 -43.83 -5.41
CA ASN A 254 8.74 -44.42 -6.55
C ASN A 254 9.96 -45.27 -6.14
N SER A 255 10.61 -44.93 -5.03
CA SER A 255 11.79 -45.67 -4.54
C SER A 255 11.41 -46.88 -3.69
N PHE A 256 10.15 -46.97 -3.22
CA PHE A 256 9.74 -47.95 -2.24
C PHE A 256 9.86 -49.39 -2.80
N PRO A 257 10.52 -50.32 -2.07
CA PRO A 257 10.75 -51.67 -2.57
C PRO A 257 9.45 -52.48 -2.63
N THR A 258 9.29 -53.28 -3.68
CA THR A 258 8.17 -54.24 -3.82
C THR A 258 8.28 -55.38 -2.80
N ASP A 259 9.50 -55.84 -2.52
CA ASP A 259 9.77 -56.88 -1.53
C ASP A 259 10.05 -56.28 -0.15
N ILE A 260 9.04 -56.37 0.71
CA ILE A 260 9.02 -55.80 2.05
C ILE A 260 9.89 -56.65 3.00
N THR A 261 11.20 -56.44 2.95
CA THR A 261 12.15 -56.97 3.94
C THR A 261 12.82 -55.83 4.68
N SER A 262 13.16 -56.03 5.97
CA SER A 262 13.78 -55.00 6.81
C SER A 262 15.06 -54.43 6.22
N ARG A 263 15.88 -55.28 5.58
CA ARG A 263 17.13 -54.89 4.91
C ARG A 263 16.87 -54.05 3.66
N ASN A 264 15.86 -54.39 2.86
CA ASN A 264 15.50 -53.61 1.67
C ASN A 264 14.88 -52.26 2.03
N ILE A 265 14.02 -52.22 3.06
CA ILE A 265 13.44 -50.97 3.57
C ILE A 265 14.54 -50.05 4.09
N HIS A 266 15.46 -50.55 4.92
CA HIS A 266 16.57 -49.75 5.43
C HIS A 266 17.46 -49.21 4.30
N LYS A 267 17.80 -50.06 3.31
CA LYS A 267 18.62 -49.65 2.16
C LYS A 267 17.91 -48.59 1.32
N CYS A 268 16.62 -48.76 1.06
CA CYS A 268 15.79 -47.76 0.38
C CYS A 268 15.77 -46.44 1.15
N LEU A 269 15.34 -46.46 2.42
CA LEU A 269 15.24 -45.26 3.26
C LEU A 269 16.58 -44.53 3.37
N SER A 270 17.69 -45.24 3.54
CA SER A 270 19.01 -44.61 3.64
C SER A 270 19.39 -43.85 2.36
N HIS A 271 19.06 -44.39 1.18
CA HIS A 271 19.31 -43.69 -0.08
C HIS A 271 18.31 -42.54 -0.28
N THR A 272 17.03 -42.80 -0.11
CA THR A 272 15.97 -41.81 -0.36
C THR A 272 16.04 -40.63 0.62
N ALA A 273 16.34 -40.88 1.90
CA ALA A 273 16.49 -39.82 2.91
C ALA A 273 17.66 -38.87 2.60
N SER A 274 18.76 -39.39 2.04
CA SER A 274 19.89 -38.53 1.63
C SER A 274 19.50 -37.58 0.49
N ALA A 275 18.70 -38.05 -0.47
CA ALA A 275 18.20 -37.24 -1.58
C ALA A 275 17.21 -36.17 -1.08
N MET A 276 16.23 -36.55 -0.26
CA MET A 276 15.24 -35.64 0.33
C MET A 276 15.88 -34.57 1.25
N LEU A 277 16.91 -34.96 2.00
CA LEU A 277 17.63 -34.00 2.85
C LEU A 277 18.35 -32.95 2.01
N LEU A 278 18.94 -33.33 0.88
CA LEU A 278 19.62 -32.41 -0.03
C LEU A 278 18.64 -31.44 -0.70
N THR A 279 17.49 -31.92 -1.18
CA THR A 279 16.44 -31.07 -1.79
C THR A 279 15.85 -30.09 -0.77
N SER A 280 15.52 -30.57 0.42
CA SER A 280 15.00 -29.72 1.50
C SER A 280 16.02 -28.69 1.99
N SER A 281 17.29 -29.10 2.21
CA SER A 281 18.34 -28.19 2.68
C SER A 281 18.71 -27.13 1.64
N SER A 282 18.83 -27.52 0.36
CA SER A 282 19.14 -26.57 -0.71
C SER A 282 18.04 -25.52 -0.90
N THR A 283 16.79 -25.85 -0.55
CA THR A 283 15.68 -24.89 -0.58
C THR A 283 15.62 -24.03 0.69
N ALA A 284 15.88 -24.59 1.87
CA ALA A 284 15.82 -23.87 3.14
C ALA A 284 16.98 -22.88 3.34
N VAL A 285 18.20 -23.23 2.92
CA VAL A 285 19.40 -22.39 3.11
C VAL A 285 19.22 -20.97 2.53
N PRO A 286 18.73 -20.78 1.28
CA PRO A 286 18.42 -19.45 0.76
C PRO A 286 17.50 -18.62 1.67
N PHE A 287 16.44 -19.21 2.24
CA PHE A 287 15.55 -18.51 3.17
C PHE A 287 16.28 -18.08 4.44
N PHE A 288 17.13 -18.94 5.01
CA PHE A 288 17.93 -18.58 6.18
C PHE A 288 18.98 -17.51 5.86
N THR A 289 19.61 -17.55 4.68
CA THR A 289 20.56 -16.50 4.27
C THR A 289 19.86 -15.14 4.10
N ASN A 290 18.59 -15.14 3.68
CA ASN A 290 17.82 -13.90 3.53
C ASN A 290 17.53 -13.22 4.88
N ILE A 291 17.55 -13.95 6.00
CA ILE A 291 17.40 -13.37 7.35
C ILE A 291 18.57 -12.43 7.68
N LEU A 292 19.76 -12.64 7.09
CA LEU A 292 20.92 -11.75 7.28
C LEU A 292 20.78 -10.42 6.53
N SER A 293 19.76 -10.29 5.67
CA SER A 293 19.48 -9.04 4.96
C SER A 293 18.93 -7.99 5.92
N SER A 294 19.37 -6.74 5.77
CA SER A 294 18.85 -5.61 6.54
C SER A 294 17.45 -5.14 6.11
N VAL A 295 16.80 -5.87 5.19
CA VAL A 295 15.47 -5.52 4.66
C VAL A 295 14.41 -6.19 5.50
N VAL A 296 13.70 -5.39 6.31
CA VAL A 296 12.50 -5.83 7.02
C VAL A 296 11.31 -5.64 6.08
N VAL A 297 10.68 -6.75 5.69
CA VAL A 297 9.43 -6.75 4.91
C VAL A 297 8.27 -6.84 5.90
N PHE A 298 7.52 -5.74 6.02
CA PHE A 298 6.23 -5.69 6.72
C PHE A 298 5.10 -6.05 5.75
#